data_AF-A0A7I8CTL5-F1
#
_entry.id   AF-A0A7I8CTL5-F1
#
_cell.length_a   1.000
_cell.length_b   1.000
_cell.length_c   1.000
_cell.angle_alpha   90.00
_cell.angle_beta   90.00
_cell.angle_gamma   90.00
#
_symmetry.space_group_name_H-M   'P 1'
#
loop_
_entity.id
_entity.type
_entity.pdbx_description
1 polymer ?
#
loop_
_entity_poly.entity_id
_entity_poly.type
_entity_poly.pdbx_seq_one_letter_code
_entity_poly.pdbx_strand_id
1 'polypeptide(L)'
;MPTNVTITAEELKALLAERDAARALREEQEALRGALRLVTAERDLAEERLRAYRRELFGAKSDARDSDQPGLFNEAEALGANSAPAQEDTPQTTVGAHTRKKRGHRKPLDSNLPREIVRYELPEAERFCTNDGHELVEMVLSR
;
A
#
# COMPACT_ATOMS: atom_id res chain seq x y z
N MET A 1 -32.32 22.04 -52.14
CA MET A 1 -33.73 21.68 -52.39
C MET A 1 -34.28 21.13 -51.08
N PRO A 2 -35.25 21.78 -50.42
CA PRO A 2 -35.88 21.19 -49.24
C PRO A 2 -36.59 19.90 -49.66
N THR A 3 -36.20 18.78 -49.06
CA THR A 3 -36.92 17.51 -49.21
C THR A 3 -38.21 17.60 -48.42
N ASN A 4 -39.32 17.86 -49.11
CA ASN A 4 -40.64 17.78 -48.51
C ASN A 4 -41.00 16.31 -48.31
N VAL A 5 -40.95 15.87 -47.05
CA VAL A 5 -41.42 14.54 -46.63
C VAL A 5 -42.87 14.68 -46.23
N THR A 6 -43.75 13.90 -46.87
CA THR A 6 -45.17 13.82 -46.49
C THR A 6 -45.35 12.58 -45.62
N ILE A 7 -45.75 12.79 -44.37
CA ILE A 7 -45.93 11.74 -43.37
C ILE A 7 -47.42 11.69 -43.02
N THR A 8 -47.99 10.50 -42.87
CA THR A 8 -49.38 10.34 -42.47
C THR A 8 -49.59 10.73 -40.99
N ALA A 9 -50.83 11.05 -40.61
CA ALA A 9 -51.14 11.40 -39.22
C ALA A 9 -50.87 10.25 -38.23
N GLU A 10 -50.97 9.00 -38.68
CA GLU A 10 -50.70 7.80 -37.89
C GLU A 10 -49.20 7.58 -37.69
N GLU A 11 -48.40 7.73 -38.75
CA GLU A 11 -46.93 7.68 -38.69
C GLU A 11 -46.37 8.77 -37.77
N LEU A 12 -46.91 9.99 -37.84
CA LEU A 12 -46.50 11.07 -36.93
C LEU A 12 -46.79 10.73 -35.46
N LYS A 13 -47.95 10.12 -35.18
CA LYS A 13 -48.30 9.68 -33.82
C LYS A 13 -47.37 8.57 -33.32
N ALA A 14 -47.02 7.61 -34.18
CA ALA A 14 -46.09 6.53 -33.85
C ALA A 14 -44.70 7.09 -33.49
N LEU A 15 -44.17 8.01 -34.31
CA LEU A 15 -42.86 8.64 -34.07
C LEU A 15 -42.84 9.47 -32.77
N LEU A 16 -43.93 10.15 -32.44
CA LEU A 16 -44.05 10.87 -31.17
C LEU A 16 -44.07 9.91 -29.98
N ALA A 17 -44.80 8.79 -30.07
CA ALA A 17 -44.83 7.77 -29.04
C ALA A 17 -43.45 7.13 -28.82
N GLU A 18 -42.71 6.82 -29.90
CA GLU A 18 -41.33 6.33 -29.81
C GLU A 18 -40.40 7.33 -29.15
N ARG A 19 -40.49 8.61 -29.53
CA ARG A 19 -39.71 9.70 -28.92
C ARG A 19 -40.00 9.82 -27.43
N ASP A 20 -41.27 9.74 -27.04
CA ASP A 20 -41.68 9.89 -25.64
C ASP A 20 -41.26 8.66 -24.81
N ALA A 21 -41.35 7.45 -25.36
CA ALA A 21 -40.79 6.25 -24.75
C ALA A 21 -39.27 6.34 -24.58
N ALA A 22 -38.55 6.87 -25.58
CA ALA A 22 -37.11 7.07 -25.49
C ALA A 22 -36.73 8.13 -24.44
N ARG A 23 -37.57 9.14 -24.21
CA ARG A 23 -37.38 10.11 -23.12
C ARG A 23 -37.59 9.46 -21.76
N ALA A 24 -38.69 8.73 -21.57
CA ALA A 24 -38.96 8.02 -20.33
C ALA A 24 -37.80 7.07 -19.95
N LEU A 25 -37.29 6.31 -20.93
CA LEU A 25 -36.17 5.40 -20.69
C LEU A 25 -34.87 6.12 -20.34
N ARG A 26 -34.64 7.34 -20.85
CA ARG A 26 -33.49 8.18 -20.44
C ARG A 26 -33.65 8.69 -19.02
N GLU A 27 -34.84 9.15 -18.65
CA GLU A 27 -35.15 9.59 -17.29
C GLU A 27 -34.94 8.46 -16.27
N GLU A 28 -35.41 7.24 -16.60
CA GLU A 28 -35.15 6.05 -15.78
C GLU A 28 -33.66 5.73 -15.66
N GLN A 29 -32.90 5.80 -16.76
CA GLN A 29 -31.44 5.61 -16.70
C GLN A 29 -30.75 6.65 -15.82
N GLU A 30 -31.16 7.91 -15.89
CA GLU A 30 -30.62 8.97 -15.05
C GLU A 30 -30.96 8.74 -13.58
N ALA A 31 -32.20 8.35 -13.26
CA ALA A 31 -32.61 8.00 -11.91
C ALA A 31 -31.82 6.80 -11.35
N LEU A 32 -31.67 5.73 -12.14
CA LEU A 32 -30.89 4.55 -11.77
C LEU A 32 -29.41 4.87 -11.56
N ARG A 33 -28.82 5.71 -12.43
CA ARG A 33 -27.45 6.19 -12.26
C ARG A 33 -27.29 7.03 -11.00
N GLY A 34 -28.29 7.86 -10.67
CA GLY A 34 -28.33 8.61 -9.42
C GLY A 34 -28.33 7.68 -8.20
N ALA A 35 -29.23 6.70 -8.18
CA ALA A 35 -29.31 5.71 -7.11
C ALA A 35 -28.02 4.90 -6.95
N LEU A 36 -27.42 4.46 -8.07
CA LEU A 36 -26.14 3.76 -8.05
C LEU A 36 -25.04 4.61 -7.42
N ARG A 37 -24.94 5.90 -7.77
CA ARG A 37 -23.94 6.81 -7.15
C ARG A 37 -24.11 6.89 -5.64
N LEU A 38 -25.35 7.03 -5.16
CA LEU A 38 -25.64 7.12 -3.72
C LEU A 38 -25.22 5.83 -3.00
N VAL A 39 -25.67 4.68 -3.48
CA VAL A 39 -25.35 3.38 -2.86
C VAL A 39 -23.84 3.09 -2.93
N THR A 40 -23.15 3.46 -4.02
CA THR A 40 -21.69 3.31 -4.09
C THR A 40 -20.98 4.18 -3.06
N ALA A 41 -21.43 5.41 -2.84
CA ALA A 41 -20.84 6.29 -1.83
C ALA A 41 -21.07 5.76 -0.40
N GLU A 42 -22.26 5.22 -0.13
CA GLU A 42 -22.57 4.57 1.15
C GLU A 42 -21.70 3.34 1.41
N ARG A 43 -21.53 2.48 0.38
CA ARG A 43 -20.63 1.32 0.45
C ARG A 43 -19.21 1.77 0.76
N ASP A 44 -18.67 2.73 0.03
CA ASP A 44 -17.29 3.19 0.19
C ASP A 44 -17.07 3.79 1.58
N LEU A 45 -18.03 4.56 2.09
CA LEU A 45 -17.99 5.09 3.45
C LEU A 45 -18.01 3.97 4.51
N ALA A 46 -18.82 2.93 4.32
CA ALA A 46 -18.87 1.78 5.22
C ALA A 46 -17.57 0.98 5.20
N GLU A 47 -16.96 0.78 4.03
CA GLU A 47 -15.67 0.13 3.88
C GLU A 47 -14.55 0.90 4.60
N GLU A 48 -14.52 2.23 4.47
CA GLU A 48 -13.53 3.05 5.17
C GLU A 48 -13.68 2.97 6.71
N ARG A 49 -14.92 3.00 7.22
CA ARG A 49 -15.19 2.78 8.65
C ARG A 49 -14.70 1.42 9.11
N LEU A 50 -14.95 0.38 8.32
CA LEU A 50 -14.51 -0.98 8.63
C LEU A 50 -12.98 -1.12 8.59
N ARG A 51 -12.31 -0.43 7.66
CA ARG A 51 -10.84 -0.34 7.62
C ARG A 51 -10.30 0.37 8.85
N ALA A 52 -10.90 1.48 9.28
CA ALA A 52 -10.53 2.18 10.50
C ALA A 52 -10.66 1.28 11.73
N TYR A 53 -11.81 0.62 11.93
CA TYR A 53 -12.00 -0.31 13.04
C TYR A 53 -11.01 -1.48 13.02
N ARG A 54 -10.70 -2.03 11.84
CA ARG A 54 -9.67 -3.08 11.73
C ARG A 54 -8.29 -2.59 12.15
N ARG A 55 -7.92 -1.35 11.81
CA ARG A 55 -6.66 -0.75 12.25
C ARG A 55 -6.66 -0.46 13.75
N GLU A 56 -7.78 -0.06 14.33
CA GLU A 56 -7.89 0.15 15.79
C GLU A 56 -7.72 -1.17 16.56
N LEU A 57 -8.38 -2.24 16.09
CA LEU A 57 -8.35 -3.55 16.77
C LEU A 57 -7.05 -4.33 16.53
N PHE A 58 -6.54 -4.30 15.29
CA PHE A 58 -5.45 -5.16 14.83
C PHE A 58 -4.25 -4.39 14.29
N GLY A 59 -4.24 -3.07 14.37
CA GLY A 59 -3.08 -2.26 14.02
C GLY A 59 -1.89 -2.60 14.89
N ALA A 60 -0.69 -2.52 14.31
CA ALA A 60 0.54 -2.74 15.05
C ALA A 60 0.63 -1.73 16.20
N LYS A 61 0.57 -2.22 17.45
CA LYS A 61 0.84 -1.41 18.66
C LYS A 61 2.31 -1.00 18.76
N SER A 62 3.12 -1.17 17.72
CA SER A 62 4.56 -0.87 17.74
C SER A 62 4.88 0.61 17.92
N ASP A 63 3.92 1.52 17.71
CA ASP A 63 4.03 2.94 18.06
C ASP A 63 3.59 3.27 19.48
N ALA A 64 3.03 2.31 20.23
CA ALA A 64 2.81 2.47 21.65
C ALA A 64 4.17 2.44 22.35
N ARG A 65 4.79 3.62 22.45
CA ARG A 65 5.93 3.84 23.33
C ARG A 65 5.45 3.61 24.75
N ASP A 66 6.10 2.67 25.43
CA ASP A 66 5.92 2.49 26.86
C ASP A 66 6.33 3.80 27.56
N SER A 67 5.55 4.27 28.54
CA SER A 67 5.86 5.52 29.26
C SER A 67 7.21 5.43 29.99
N ASP A 68 7.61 4.20 30.29
CA ASP A 68 8.85 3.88 30.96
C ASP A 68 10.03 3.70 29.99
N GLN A 69 9.80 3.80 28.67
CA GLN A 69 10.87 3.71 27.69
C GLN A 69 11.64 5.05 27.66
N PRO A 70 12.88 5.12 28.19
CA PRO A 70 13.65 6.36 28.16
C PRO A 70 13.90 6.75 26.70
N GLY A 71 13.64 8.01 26.37
CA GLY A 71 13.87 8.56 25.03
C GLY A 71 15.36 8.57 24.69
N LEU A 72 15.87 7.45 24.17
CA LEU A 72 17.30 7.20 23.92
C LEU A 72 17.98 8.21 22.97
N PHE A 73 17.19 9.00 22.26
CA PHE A 73 17.64 9.97 21.27
C PHE A 73 17.00 11.35 21.45
N ASN A 74 16.46 11.67 22.63
CA ASN A 74 15.76 12.94 22.85
C ASN A 74 16.67 14.11 23.29
N GLU A 75 17.98 13.97 23.12
CA GLU A 75 18.96 14.97 23.53
C GLU A 75 18.77 16.29 22.76
N ALA A 76 18.40 16.24 21.49
CA ALA A 76 18.20 17.43 20.66
C ALA A 76 16.98 18.27 21.11
N GLU A 77 15.85 17.64 21.45
CA GLU A 77 14.67 18.38 21.95
C GLU A 77 14.90 18.89 23.38
N ALA A 78 15.57 18.09 24.23
CA ALA A 78 15.93 18.49 25.58
C ALA A 78 16.87 19.72 25.60
N LEU A 79 17.84 19.77 24.68
CA LEU A 79 18.75 20.90 24.52
C LEU A 79 18.09 22.07 23.75
N GLY A 80 17.15 21.78 22.86
CA GLY A 80 16.46 22.75 22.02
C GLY A 80 15.38 23.56 22.73
N ALA A 81 14.79 23.04 23.82
CA ALA A 81 13.68 23.67 24.55
C ALA A 81 13.99 25.08 25.08
N ASN A 82 15.27 25.39 25.33
CA ASN A 82 15.73 26.71 25.78
C ASN A 82 16.51 27.47 24.70
N SER A 83 16.57 26.96 23.48
CA SER A 83 17.31 27.58 22.37
C SER A 83 16.41 28.53 21.58
N ALA A 84 16.93 29.71 21.24
CA ALA A 84 16.30 30.60 20.27
C ALA A 84 16.30 29.92 18.89
N PRO A 85 15.25 30.08 18.06
CA PRO A 85 15.26 29.57 16.70
C PRO A 85 16.50 30.09 15.98
N ALA A 86 17.32 29.18 15.47
CA ALA A 86 18.51 29.55 14.73
C ALA A 86 18.09 30.34 13.48
N GLN A 87 18.59 31.57 13.35
CA GLN A 87 18.41 32.37 12.14
C GLN A 87 19.26 31.72 11.04
N GLU A 88 18.60 31.10 10.06
CA GLU A 88 19.27 30.46 8.93
C GLU A 88 19.83 31.52 7.96
N ASP A 89 20.93 32.17 8.34
CA ASP A 89 21.79 32.90 7.40
C ASP A 89 22.78 31.92 6.76
N THR A 90 22.27 30.93 6.03
CA THR A 90 23.12 30.01 5.27
C THR A 90 23.11 30.39 3.79
N PRO A 91 24.24 30.81 3.19
CA PRO A 91 24.34 30.91 1.75
C PRO A 91 24.13 29.52 1.14
N GLN A 92 23.20 29.40 0.18
CA GLN A 92 22.94 28.17 -0.55
C GLN A 92 24.25 27.62 -1.12
N THR A 93 24.65 26.44 -0.64
CA THR A 93 25.85 25.76 -1.09
C THR A 93 25.45 24.69 -2.11
N THR A 94 25.92 24.83 -3.35
CA THR A 94 25.67 23.85 -4.41
C THR A 94 26.44 22.56 -4.15
N VAL A 95 25.70 21.47 -3.93
CA VAL A 95 26.27 20.14 -3.67
C VAL A 95 26.62 19.47 -5.01
N GLY A 96 27.91 19.22 -5.24
CA GLY A 96 28.38 18.51 -6.43
C GLY A 96 27.85 17.07 -6.50
N ALA A 97 27.58 16.58 -7.71
CA ALA A 97 27.13 15.22 -7.98
C ALA A 97 28.10 14.19 -7.36
N HIS A 98 27.61 13.48 -6.35
CA HIS A 98 28.43 12.62 -5.50
C HIS A 98 28.73 11.31 -6.23
N THR A 99 29.99 10.91 -6.30
CA THR A 99 30.38 9.55 -6.68
C THR A 99 30.71 8.74 -5.42
N ARG A 100 29.98 7.65 -5.23
CA ARG A 100 30.14 6.76 -4.07
C ARG A 100 31.25 5.75 -4.35
N LYS A 101 32.34 5.81 -3.59
CA LYS A 101 33.29 4.68 -3.53
C LYS A 101 32.54 3.46 -2.98
N LYS A 102 32.70 2.30 -3.62
CA LYS A 102 32.10 1.03 -3.15
C LYS A 102 32.43 0.87 -1.67
N ARG A 103 31.39 0.68 -0.85
CA ARG A 103 31.56 0.36 0.57
C ARG A 103 32.24 -1.02 0.65
N GLY A 104 33.28 -1.09 1.46
CA GLY A 104 34.02 -2.31 1.72
C GLY A 104 35.52 -2.04 1.83
N HIS A 105 35.95 -1.41 2.93
CA HIS A 105 37.39 -1.33 3.25
C HIS A 105 37.98 -2.71 3.60
N ARG A 106 37.13 -3.73 3.79
CA ARG A 106 37.57 -5.09 4.08
C ARG A 106 38.00 -5.75 2.77
N LYS A 107 39.29 -6.07 2.68
CA LYS A 107 39.77 -7.08 1.73
C LYS A 107 38.99 -8.37 2.02
N PRO A 108 38.53 -9.11 1.00
CA PRO A 108 37.94 -10.43 1.21
C PRO A 108 38.92 -11.30 2.01
N LEU A 109 38.39 -12.14 2.90
CA LEU A 109 39.21 -13.08 3.68
C LEU A 109 40.02 -13.97 2.73
N ASP A 110 41.30 -14.18 3.03
CA ASP A 110 42.19 -15.05 2.26
C ASP A 110 41.59 -16.46 2.14
N SER A 111 41.68 -17.06 0.96
CA SER A 111 41.26 -18.44 0.70
C SER A 111 42.16 -19.45 1.42
N ASN A 112 43.40 -19.07 1.73
CA ASN A 112 44.38 -19.93 2.40
C ASN A 112 44.26 -19.93 3.94
N LEU A 113 43.36 -19.12 4.50
CA LEU A 113 43.09 -19.16 5.94
C LEU A 113 42.43 -20.50 6.29
N PRO A 114 42.88 -21.22 7.34
CA PRO A 114 42.23 -22.45 7.76
C PRO A 114 40.78 -22.17 8.18
N ARG A 115 39.84 -22.83 7.53
CA ARG A 115 38.40 -22.77 7.82
C ARG A 115 37.96 -24.10 8.39
N GLU A 116 37.37 -24.09 9.57
CA GLU A 116 36.76 -25.28 10.16
C GLU A 116 35.28 -25.34 9.76
N ILE A 117 34.88 -26.40 9.08
CA ILE A 117 33.49 -26.62 8.67
C ILE A 117 32.86 -27.58 9.67
N VAL A 118 32.08 -27.06 10.61
CA VAL A 118 31.30 -27.88 11.54
C VAL A 118 29.92 -28.14 10.92
N ARG A 119 29.67 -29.39 10.51
CA ARG A 119 28.37 -29.84 10.00
C ARG A 119 27.56 -30.45 11.15
N TYR A 120 26.37 -29.90 11.39
CA TYR A 120 25.40 -30.46 12.32
C TYR A 120 24.29 -31.11 11.50
N GLU A 121 24.19 -32.44 11.58
CA GLU A 121 23.13 -33.21 10.91
C GLU A 121 22.12 -33.71 11.94
N LEU A 122 20.84 -33.72 11.56
CA LEU A 122 19.81 -34.40 12.36
C LEU A 122 19.99 -35.93 12.22
N PRO A 123 19.76 -36.70 13.31
CA PRO A 123 19.64 -38.16 13.25
C PRO A 123 18.54 -38.59 12.26
N GLU A 124 18.68 -39.76 11.63
CA GLU A 124 17.75 -40.26 10.59
C GLU A 124 16.28 -40.30 11.07
N ALA A 125 16.06 -40.62 12.35
CA ALA A 125 14.73 -40.66 12.95
C ALA A 125 14.03 -39.28 13.04
N GLU A 126 14.80 -38.19 13.01
CA GLU A 126 14.31 -36.82 13.18
C GLU A 126 14.24 -36.05 11.85
N ARG A 127 14.59 -36.69 10.73
CA ARG A 127 14.52 -36.10 9.38
C ARG A 127 13.10 -36.12 8.80
N PHE A 128 12.13 -36.69 9.52
CA PHE A 128 10.74 -36.79 9.11
C PHE A 128 9.83 -36.07 10.08
N CYS A 129 8.84 -35.35 9.56
CA CYS A 129 7.82 -34.70 10.38
C CYS A 129 6.98 -35.76 11.13
N THR A 130 6.82 -35.60 12.44
CA THR A 130 6.06 -36.54 13.29
C THR A 130 4.56 -36.56 13.00
N ASN A 131 4.02 -35.50 12.39
CA ASN A 131 2.59 -35.37 12.11
C ASN A 131 2.22 -35.95 10.73
N ASP A 132 3.02 -35.66 9.70
CA ASP A 132 2.65 -35.93 8.30
C ASP A 132 3.61 -36.89 7.59
N GLY A 133 4.72 -37.28 8.23
CA GLY A 133 5.69 -38.25 7.68
C GLY A 133 6.54 -37.74 6.51
N HIS A 134 6.37 -36.48 6.10
CA HIS A 134 7.17 -35.86 5.04
C HIS A 134 8.62 -35.58 5.48
N GLU A 135 9.55 -35.70 4.54
CA GLU A 135 10.97 -35.41 4.71
C GLU A 135 11.21 -33.91 4.92
N LEU A 136 11.98 -33.56 5.94
CA LEU A 136 12.33 -32.17 6.28
C LEU A 136 13.42 -31.65 5.35
N VAL A 137 13.27 -30.40 4.89
CA VAL A 137 14.26 -29.74 4.03
C VAL A 137 15.53 -29.42 4.82
N GLU A 138 16.67 -29.88 4.31
CA GLU A 138 17.97 -29.59 4.90
C GLU A 138 18.30 -28.09 4.79
N MET A 139 18.54 -27.46 5.94
CA MET A 139 18.97 -26.06 6.02
C MET A 139 20.41 -25.98 6.50
N VAL A 140 21.32 -25.62 5.59
CA VAL A 140 22.73 -25.42 5.92
C VAL A 140 22.92 -24.01 6.50
N LEU A 141 23.17 -23.92 7.81
CA LEU A 141 23.56 -22.67 8.46
C LEU A 141 25.04 -22.40 8.21
N SER A 142 25.37 -21.46 7.31
CA SER A 142 26.71 -20.91 7.23
C SER A 142 26.91 -19.92 8.38
N ARG A 143 27.73 -20.26 9.38
CA ARG A 143 28.26 -19.28 10.34
C ARG A 143 29.53 -18.64 9.80
#